data_AF-A0AAD5UND2-F1
#
_entry.id   AF-A0AAD5UND2-F1
#
_cell.length_a   1.000
_cell.length_b   1.000
_cell.length_c   1.000
_cell.angle_alpha   90.00
_cell.angle_beta   90.00
_cell.angle_gamma   90.00
#
_symmetry.space_group_name_H-M   'P 1'
#
loop_
_entity.id
_entity.type
_entity.pdbx_description
1 polymer ?
#
loop_
_entity_poly.entity_id
_entity_poly.type
_entity_poly.pdbx_seq_one_letter_code
_entity_poly.pdbx_strand_id
1 'polypeptide(L)'
;MLSLIFATTVIAATLDFKADYSTAIEGKLVAGADAIVKYDLYRAKCDHAHEDGFDTWGVYLNYAFNDDFSNTVTTAIARSPTGTLEYYTPSIPLKKGKLAIWVFCSSEMDTTYDSNYGKNWIFNVE
;
A
#
# COMPACT_ATOMS: atom_id res chain seq x y z
N MET A 1 14.38 37.99 22.33
CA MET A 1 14.17 36.53 22.34
C MET A 1 13.87 36.10 20.92
N LEU A 2 14.80 35.40 20.28
CA LEU A 2 14.61 34.85 18.94
C LEU A 2 14.16 33.39 19.14
N SER A 3 12.91 33.08 18.78
CA SER A 3 12.40 31.71 18.87
C SER A 3 12.93 30.92 17.67
N LEU A 4 13.82 29.95 17.90
CA LEU A 4 14.24 29.00 16.87
C LEU A 4 13.07 28.04 16.59
N ILE A 5 12.49 28.13 15.40
CA ILE A 5 11.62 27.09 14.88
C ILE A 5 12.52 25.96 14.37
N PHE A 6 12.59 24.85 15.11
CA PHE A 6 13.15 23.62 14.58
C PHE A 6 12.11 23.01 13.63
N ALA A 7 12.34 23.16 12.32
CA ALA A 7 11.63 22.36 11.33
C ALA A 7 12.10 20.91 11.49
N THR A 8 11.31 20.09 12.18
CA THR A 8 11.57 18.66 12.28
C THR A 8 11.34 18.10 10.88
N THR A 9 12.39 17.61 10.23
CA THR A 9 12.22 16.84 9.00
C THR A 9 11.47 15.58 9.37
N VAL A 10 10.18 15.53 9.04
CA VAL A 10 9.39 14.31 9.18
C VAL A 10 9.85 13.38 8.07
N ILE A 11 10.75 12.45 8.40
CA ILE A 11 11.07 11.35 7.49
C ILE A 11 9.78 10.53 7.37
N ALA A 12 9.29 10.36 6.14
CA ALA A 12 8.12 9.54 5.87
C ALA A 12 8.34 8.14 6.46
N ALA A 13 7.37 7.65 7.22
CA ALA A 13 7.42 6.28 7.70
C ALA A 13 7.30 5.32 6.50
N THR A 14 7.92 4.15 6.60
CA THR A 14 7.81 3.12 5.57
C THR A 14 7.09 1.90 6.14
N LEU A 15 6.09 1.43 5.39
CA LEU A 15 5.44 0.14 5.59
C LEU A 15 6.00 -0.82 4.53
N ASP A 16 6.75 -1.83 4.97
CA ASP A 16 7.46 -2.75 4.11
C ASP A 16 6.83 -4.14 4.16
N PHE A 17 6.32 -4.62 3.03
CA PHE A 17 5.70 -5.93 2.84
C PHE A 17 6.62 -6.78 1.97
N LYS A 18 7.37 -7.68 2.59
CA LYS A 18 8.50 -8.40 1.96
C LYS A 18 8.08 -9.72 1.33
N ALA A 19 8.87 -10.22 0.37
CA ALA A 19 8.64 -11.49 -0.32
C ALA A 19 8.52 -12.71 0.62
N ASP A 20 9.17 -12.67 1.79
CA ASP A 20 9.11 -13.74 2.81
C ASP A 20 7.84 -13.71 3.67
N TYR A 21 6.83 -12.97 3.21
CA TYR A 21 5.56 -12.72 3.89
C TYR A 21 5.66 -11.88 5.18
N SER A 22 6.85 -11.44 5.59
CA SER A 22 7.01 -10.56 6.75
C SER A 22 6.57 -9.12 6.44
N THR A 23 6.25 -8.37 7.51
CA THR A 23 5.92 -6.96 7.44
C THR A 23 6.76 -6.18 8.45
N ALA A 24 7.31 -5.05 8.04
CA ALA A 24 8.10 -4.17 8.89
C ALA A 24 7.62 -2.72 8.80
N ILE A 25 7.88 -1.96 9.87
CA ILE A 25 7.60 -0.53 9.94
C ILE A 25 8.92 0.16 10.26
N GLU A 26 9.30 1.11 9.41
CA GLU A 26 10.43 2.00 9.66
C GLU A 26 9.93 3.40 9.97
N GLY A 27 10.43 4.01 11.04
CA GLY A 27 9.95 5.30 11.50
C GLY A 27 8.61 5.19 12.24
N LYS A 28 7.88 6.31 12.31
CA LYS A 28 6.69 6.47 13.12
C LYS A 28 5.52 6.95 12.27
N LEU A 29 4.38 6.26 12.37
CA LEU A 29 3.15 6.68 11.70
C LEU A 29 2.54 7.84 12.48
N VAL A 30 2.64 9.05 11.94
CA VAL A 30 2.16 10.29 12.57
C VAL A 30 1.13 10.94 11.67
N ALA A 31 0.00 11.35 12.25
CA ALA A 31 -1.06 12.04 11.52
C ALA A 31 -0.55 13.32 10.84
N GLY A 32 -1.00 13.56 9.60
CA GLY A 32 -0.57 14.71 8.79
C GLY A 32 0.75 14.51 8.03
N ALA A 33 1.43 13.38 8.26
CA ALA A 33 2.55 12.93 7.44
C ALA A 33 2.10 11.86 6.43
N ASP A 34 3.00 11.53 5.50
CA ASP A 34 2.82 10.45 4.55
C ASP A 34 3.54 9.18 5.01
N ALA A 35 2.95 8.02 4.74
CA ALA A 35 3.61 6.73 4.83
C ALA A 35 3.85 6.13 3.44
N ILE A 36 5.10 5.80 3.15
CA ILE A 36 5.49 5.10 1.92
C ILE A 36 5.18 3.61 2.08
N VAL A 37 4.56 3.01 1.08
CA VAL A 37 4.32 1.57 1.03
C VAL A 37 5.27 0.91 0.05
N LYS A 38 6.16 0.07 0.59
CA LYS A 38 7.00 -0.83 -0.20
C LYS A 38 6.35 -2.20 -0.18
N TYR A 39 5.91 -2.65 -1.34
CA TYR A 39 5.29 -3.97 -1.48
C TYR A 39 6.07 -4.80 -2.49
N ASP A 40 6.50 -5.98 -2.04
CA ASP A 40 7.16 -6.94 -2.90
C ASP A 40 6.13 -7.74 -3.70
N LEU A 41 6.23 -7.66 -5.03
CA LEU A 41 5.28 -8.30 -5.94
C LEU A 41 5.32 -9.82 -5.91
N TYR A 42 6.37 -10.45 -5.38
CA TYR A 42 6.38 -11.91 -5.18
C TYR A 42 5.32 -12.39 -4.17
N ARG A 43 4.71 -11.47 -3.42
CA ARG A 43 3.57 -11.76 -2.54
C ARG A 43 2.23 -11.83 -3.29
N ALA A 44 2.11 -11.21 -4.46
CA ALA A 44 0.90 -11.26 -5.27
C ALA A 44 0.74 -12.65 -5.89
N LYS A 45 -0.48 -13.21 -5.83
CA LYS A 45 -0.75 -14.62 -6.17
C LYS A 45 -1.66 -14.82 -7.38
N CYS A 46 -2.04 -13.74 -8.06
CA CYS A 46 -2.86 -13.85 -9.26
C CYS A 46 -2.06 -14.46 -10.41
N ASP A 47 -2.78 -14.98 -11.39
CA ASP A 47 -2.21 -15.23 -12.70
C ASP A 47 -1.81 -13.89 -13.32
N HIS A 48 -0.51 -13.65 -13.51
CA HIS A 48 0.04 -12.46 -14.17
C HIS A 48 -0.23 -12.54 -15.68
N ALA A 49 -1.52 -12.54 -16.02
CA ALA A 49 -2.04 -12.91 -17.32
C ALA A 49 -1.59 -11.95 -18.44
N HIS A 50 -1.39 -12.52 -19.63
CA HIS A 50 -0.94 -11.79 -20.79
C HIS A 50 -1.84 -12.13 -21.98
N GLU A 51 -2.43 -11.11 -22.60
CA GLU A 51 -3.37 -11.25 -23.71
C GLU A 51 -3.05 -10.23 -24.80
N ASP A 52 -3.08 -10.66 -26.07
CA ASP A 52 -2.84 -9.82 -27.24
C ASP A 52 -1.55 -8.97 -27.19
N GLY A 53 -0.53 -9.45 -26.46
CA GLY A 53 0.75 -8.75 -26.30
C GLY A 53 0.80 -7.80 -25.11
N PHE A 54 -0.22 -7.80 -24.24
CA PHE A 54 -0.37 -6.88 -23.13
C PHE A 54 -0.57 -7.60 -21.80
N ASP A 55 0.03 -7.06 -20.74
CA ASP A 55 -0.30 -7.47 -19.38
C ASP A 55 -1.74 -7.06 -19.05
N THR A 56 -2.57 -8.02 -18.61
CA THR A 56 -3.99 -7.78 -18.25
C THR A 56 -4.25 -7.92 -16.75
N TRP A 57 -3.20 -7.73 -15.95
CA TRP A 57 -3.26 -7.82 -14.49
C TRP A 57 -2.80 -6.53 -13.80
N GLY A 58 -3.13 -6.41 -12.52
CA GLY A 58 -2.70 -5.33 -11.66
C GLY A 58 -2.72 -5.72 -10.19
N VAL A 59 -1.80 -5.13 -9.44
CA VAL A 59 -1.69 -5.24 -7.99
C VAL A 59 -2.03 -3.90 -7.37
N TYR A 60 -2.94 -3.92 -6.42
CA TYR A 60 -3.54 -2.73 -5.84
C TYR A 60 -3.49 -2.78 -4.32
N LEU A 61 -3.04 -1.67 -3.75
CA LEU A 61 -3.11 -1.39 -2.34
C LEU A 61 -4.47 -0.77 -2.02
N ASN A 62 -5.17 -1.34 -1.05
CA ASN A 62 -6.32 -0.72 -0.43
C ASN A 62 -5.99 -0.29 0.99
N TYR A 63 -6.54 0.85 1.39
CA TYR A 63 -6.50 1.25 2.78
C TYR A 63 -7.78 1.98 3.21
N ALA A 64 -8.07 1.86 4.51
CA ALA A 64 -9.18 2.56 5.15
C ALA A 64 -8.74 3.03 6.54
N PHE A 65 -9.37 4.09 7.04
CA PHE A 65 -9.09 4.64 8.37
C PHE A 65 -10.25 4.37 9.32
N ASN A 66 -9.94 4.10 10.58
CA ASN A 66 -10.91 4.05 11.68
C ASN A 66 -12.12 3.14 11.41
N ASP A 67 -11.89 1.99 10.76
CA ASP A 67 -12.92 1.00 10.35
C ASP A 67 -13.97 1.51 9.35
N ASP A 68 -13.78 2.69 8.78
CA ASP A 68 -14.66 3.22 7.75
C ASP A 68 -14.29 2.65 6.38
N PHE A 69 -14.62 1.36 6.17
CA PHE A 69 -14.39 0.66 4.92
C PHE A 69 -15.26 1.19 3.77
N SER A 70 -16.28 2.01 4.05
CA SER A 70 -17.08 2.68 3.01
C SER A 70 -16.27 3.75 2.26
N ASN A 71 -15.22 4.29 2.89
CA ASN A 71 -14.28 5.25 2.33
C ASN A 71 -12.91 4.62 2.04
N THR A 72 -12.91 3.38 1.54
CA THR A 72 -11.69 2.71 1.10
C THR A 72 -11.05 3.48 -0.06
N VAL A 73 -9.73 3.67 0.01
CA VAL A 73 -8.94 4.20 -1.09
C VAL A 73 -8.13 3.08 -1.72
N THR A 74 -8.18 3.00 -3.05
CA THR A 74 -7.41 2.04 -3.86
C THR A 74 -6.35 2.78 -4.65
N THR A 75 -5.12 2.27 -4.63
CA THR A 75 -4.00 2.80 -5.42
C THR A 75 -3.20 1.67 -6.02
N ALA A 76 -2.64 1.90 -7.21
CA ALA A 76 -1.87 0.88 -7.90
C ALA A 76 -0.49 0.71 -7.27
N ILE A 77 -0.04 -0.54 -7.18
CA ILE A 77 1.38 -0.92 -6.97
C ILE A 77 1.97 -1.33 -8.31
N ALA A 78 1.21 -2.12 -9.09
CA ALA A 78 1.54 -2.45 -10.47
C ALA A 78 0.26 -2.51 -11.30
N ARG A 79 0.29 -2.04 -12.55
CA ARG A 79 -0.82 -2.23 -13.51
C ARG A 79 -0.35 -1.90 -14.92
N SER A 80 -1.11 -2.34 -15.90
CA SER A 80 -0.84 -2.12 -17.32
C SER A 80 -1.92 -1.26 -17.99
N PRO A 81 -1.90 0.08 -17.80
CA PRO A 81 -2.93 0.96 -18.35
C PRO A 81 -2.76 1.19 -19.87
N THR A 82 -1.55 0.99 -20.39
CA THR A 82 -1.17 1.21 -21.80
C THR A 82 -0.73 -0.07 -22.49
N GLY A 83 -0.96 -1.22 -21.86
CA GLY A 83 -0.49 -2.52 -22.33
C GLY A 83 0.95 -2.86 -21.92
N THR A 84 1.68 -1.91 -21.33
CA THR A 84 2.95 -2.17 -20.64
C THR A 84 2.75 -2.11 -19.14
N LEU A 85 3.27 -3.09 -18.41
CA LEU A 85 3.26 -3.08 -16.95
C LEU A 85 4.09 -1.92 -16.39
N GLU A 86 3.45 -1.12 -15.55
CA GLU A 86 4.03 0.00 -14.82
C GLU A 86 4.04 -0.31 -13.32
N TYR A 87 5.05 0.22 -12.61
CA TYR A 87 5.24 0.06 -11.17
C TYR A 87 5.15 1.39 -10.44
N TYR A 88 4.54 1.37 -9.26
CA TYR A 88 4.30 2.55 -8.44
C TYR A 88 4.67 2.24 -6.99
N THR A 89 5.07 3.29 -6.27
CA THR A 89 5.32 3.25 -4.83
C THR A 89 4.26 4.12 -4.16
N PRO A 90 3.17 3.53 -3.64
CA PRO A 90 2.10 4.30 -3.02
C PRO A 90 2.57 5.11 -1.80
N SER A 91 1.95 6.27 -1.63
CA SER A 91 2.02 7.07 -0.40
C SER A 91 0.62 7.15 0.22
N ILE A 92 0.52 6.95 1.53
CA ILE A 92 -0.72 7.07 2.29
C ILE A 92 -0.66 8.35 3.13
N PRO A 93 -1.55 9.33 2.91
CA PRO A 93 -1.66 10.49 3.79
C PRO A 93 -2.30 10.07 5.13
N LEU A 94 -1.51 10.05 6.19
CA LEU A 94 -1.87 9.47 7.47
C LEU A 94 -2.91 10.32 8.22
N LYS A 95 -3.94 9.65 8.73
CA LYS A 95 -4.94 10.20 9.64
C LYS A 95 -4.81 9.53 11.00
N LYS A 96 -4.98 10.30 12.07
CA LYS A 96 -4.91 9.79 13.44
C LYS A 96 -5.90 8.63 13.65
N GLY A 97 -5.44 7.62 14.41
CA GLY A 97 -6.24 6.46 14.77
C GLY A 97 -5.78 5.20 14.04
N LYS A 98 -6.73 4.39 13.58
CA LYS A 98 -6.44 3.08 13.01
C LYS A 98 -6.29 3.16 11.50
N LEU A 99 -5.24 2.58 10.95
CA LEU A 99 -5.04 2.36 9.53
C LEU A 99 -5.19 0.86 9.25
N ALA A 100 -6.15 0.51 8.40
CA ALA A 100 -6.31 -0.85 7.86
C ALA A 100 -5.77 -0.90 6.44
N ILE A 101 -4.97 -1.91 6.12
CA ILE A 101 -4.39 -2.13 4.79
C ILE A 101 -4.65 -3.55 4.32
N TRP A 102 -4.90 -3.73 3.03
CA TRP A 102 -4.85 -5.01 2.34
C TRP A 102 -4.44 -4.82 0.89
N VAL A 103 -3.87 -5.85 0.29
CA VAL A 103 -3.49 -5.85 -1.11
C VAL A 103 -4.32 -6.89 -1.84
N PHE A 104 -4.70 -6.59 -3.07
CA PHE A 104 -5.23 -7.59 -3.97
C PHE A 104 -4.50 -7.51 -5.30
N CYS A 105 -4.39 -8.66 -5.94
CA CYS A 105 -4.08 -8.72 -7.36
C CYS A 105 -5.33 -9.13 -8.11
N SER A 106 -5.58 -8.47 -9.24
CA SER A 106 -6.63 -8.81 -10.19
C SER A 106 -6.01 -9.05 -11.54
N SER A 107 -6.46 -10.10 -12.21
CA SER A 107 -6.38 -10.28 -13.66
C SER A 107 -7.80 -10.41 -14.21
N GLU A 108 -7.95 -10.62 -15.52
CA GLU A 108 -9.25 -10.89 -16.13
C GLU A 108 -9.90 -12.17 -15.56
N MET A 109 -9.08 -13.17 -15.25
CA MET A 109 -9.55 -14.52 -14.91
C MET A 109 -9.58 -14.80 -13.40
N ASP A 110 -8.90 -13.98 -12.58
CA ASP A 110 -8.75 -14.24 -11.15
C ASP A 110 -8.61 -12.95 -10.33
N THR A 111 -9.04 -13.01 -9.06
CA THR A 111 -8.76 -11.98 -8.06
C THR A 111 -8.31 -12.65 -6.78
N THR A 112 -7.06 -12.38 -6.41
CA THR A 112 -6.45 -12.93 -5.19
C THR A 112 -6.12 -11.81 -4.21
N TYR A 113 -6.18 -12.14 -2.93
CA TYR A 113 -5.89 -11.20 -1.85
C TYR A 113 -4.60 -11.59 -1.14
N ASP A 114 -3.74 -10.61 -0.89
CA ASP A 114 -2.74 -10.68 0.16
C ASP A 114 -3.19 -9.77 1.31
N SER A 115 -3.71 -10.39 2.35
CA SER A 115 -4.26 -9.72 3.51
C SER A 115 -3.89 -10.52 4.75
N ASN A 116 -2.65 -10.40 5.26
CA ASN A 116 -2.22 -10.97 6.56
C ASN A 116 -2.90 -12.31 6.97
N TYR A 117 -2.83 -13.32 6.09
CA TYR A 117 -3.49 -14.62 6.28
C TYR A 117 -5.02 -14.56 6.47
N GLY A 118 -5.71 -13.76 5.65
CA GLY A 118 -7.17 -13.59 5.63
C GLY A 118 -7.70 -12.42 6.46
N LYS A 119 -6.83 -11.49 6.89
CA LYS A 119 -7.17 -10.30 7.68
C LYS A 119 -6.46 -9.05 7.15
N ASN A 120 -7.04 -7.87 7.32
CA ASN A 120 -6.32 -6.64 7.01
C ASN A 120 -5.15 -6.44 7.99
N TRP A 121 -4.04 -5.87 7.53
CA TRP A 121 -3.02 -5.34 8.43
C TRP A 121 -3.57 -4.12 9.15
N ILE A 122 -3.32 -4.04 10.45
CA ILE A 122 -3.81 -2.97 11.29
C ILE A 122 -2.63 -2.24 11.91
N PHE A 123 -2.56 -0.93 11.70
CA PHE A 123 -1.54 -0.06 12.25
C PHE A 123 -2.18 1.07 13.06
N ASN A 124 -1.50 1.51 14.11
CA ASN A 124 -1.88 2.70 14.88
C ASN A 124 -1.09 3.90 14.37
N VAL A 125 -1.82 4.98 14.06
CA VAL A 125 -1.28 6.29 13.66
C VAL A 125 -1.46 7.24 14.84
N GLU A 126 -0.37 7.85 15.28
CA GLU A 126 -0.34 8.76 16.42
C GLU A 126 -0.82 10.19 16.10
#